data_AF-B9RV94-F1
#
_entry.id   AF-B9RV94-F1
#
_cell.length_a   1.000
_cell.length_b   1.000
_cell.length_c   1.000
_cell.angle_alpha   90.00
_cell.angle_beta   90.00
_cell.angle_gamma   90.00
#
_symmetry.space_group_name_H-M   'P 1'
#
loop_
_entity.id
_entity.type
_entity.pdbx_description
1 polymer ?
#
loop_
_entity_poly.entity_id
_entity_poly.type
_entity_poly.pdbx_seq_one_letter_code
_entity_poly.pdbx_strand_id
1 'polypeptide(L)'
;MVLAQLGGSISRAIQQMSNATIIDEKALNDCLNEITRALLQSDVQFKLVRDMQTNIKKIVNLDDLAAGHNKRKIIQQAIFNELCKMLDPGKPSFTPKKGKTSVVMFVGLQGSGKTTTCTKYAYYHQKKGWKPALVCADTFRAGAFDQLKQNATKAKIPFYGSYMESDPVKIAVEGVERFKKENCDLIIVDTSGRHKQEAALFEEMRQVSEATKPDLVIFVMDSSIGQAAFDQAQAFKQSVAVGAVIVTKMDGHAKGGGALSAVAATKSPVIFIGTGEHMDEFEVFDVKPFVSRLLGMGDWSGFMDKIHEVVPMDQQPELLQKLSEGNFTLRIMYEQFQNILKMGPIGQVFSMLPGFSAELMPKGREKESQAKIKRYMTMMDSMTNEELDSSNPKLMNDSRIMRIARGSGRQVREVMEMFEEYKRLAKIWSKMKGLKIPKKGEMSALSRNMNAQHMSKVLPPQMLKQIGGMGGLQNLMKQMGSAKDMMGMFGGGENKV
;
A
#
# COMPACT_ATOMS: atom_id res chain seq x y z
N MET A 1 3.33 -2.63 13.29
CA MET A 1 2.02 -2.79 12.63
C MET A 1 1.55 -4.22 12.83
N VAL A 2 0.31 -4.45 13.25
CA VAL A 2 -0.15 -5.80 13.64
C VAL A 2 -0.47 -6.70 12.44
N LEU A 3 -0.76 -6.13 11.25
CA LEU A 3 -0.70 -6.88 10.00
C LEU A 3 0.67 -7.56 9.79
N ALA A 4 1.76 -6.94 10.25
CA ALA A 4 3.09 -7.55 10.18
C ALA A 4 3.27 -8.68 11.21
N GLN A 5 2.52 -8.68 12.32
CA GLN A 5 2.56 -9.75 13.33
C GLN A 5 1.70 -10.95 12.91
N LEU A 6 0.47 -10.69 12.45
CA LEU A 6 -0.38 -11.72 11.84
C LEU A 6 0.33 -12.32 10.63
N GLY A 7 0.83 -11.45 9.75
CA GLY A 7 1.58 -11.86 8.58
C GLY A 7 2.84 -12.64 8.93
N GLY A 8 3.63 -12.16 9.89
CA GLY A 8 4.81 -12.88 10.36
C GLY A 8 4.51 -14.25 10.95
N SER A 9 3.37 -14.42 11.64
CA SER A 9 2.95 -15.72 12.18
C SER A 9 2.54 -16.68 11.08
N ILE A 10 1.79 -16.21 10.08
CA ILE A 10 1.39 -17.02 8.92
C ILE A 10 2.62 -17.36 8.06
N SER A 11 3.50 -16.40 7.78
CA SER A 11 4.75 -16.62 7.06
C SER A 11 5.64 -17.64 7.78
N ARG A 12 5.72 -17.59 9.10
CA ARG A 12 6.47 -18.55 9.92
C ARG A 12 5.90 -19.95 9.80
N ALA A 13 4.58 -20.12 9.91
CA ALA A 13 3.92 -21.42 9.75
C ALA A 13 4.22 -22.02 8.36
N ILE A 14 4.09 -21.19 7.31
CA ILE A 14 4.40 -21.58 5.93
C ILE A 14 5.88 -21.94 5.76
N GLN A 15 6.80 -21.18 6.37
CA GLN A 15 8.24 -21.46 6.32
C GLN A 15 8.60 -22.76 7.05
N GLN A 16 8.04 -23.02 8.23
CA GLN A 16 8.25 -24.25 8.98
C GLN A 16 7.82 -25.47 8.16
N MET A 17 6.63 -25.41 7.56
CA MET A 17 6.15 -26.46 6.65
C MET A 17 7.05 -26.59 5.41
N SER A 18 7.53 -25.46 4.86
CA SER A 18 8.41 -25.48 3.67
C SER A 18 9.77 -26.10 3.97
N ASN A 19 10.28 -25.94 5.19
CA ASN A 19 11.56 -26.50 5.65
C ASN A 19 11.46 -27.98 6.07
N ALA A 20 10.25 -28.53 6.21
CA ALA A 20 10.06 -29.93 6.52
C ALA A 20 10.61 -30.82 5.38
N THR A 21 11.32 -31.88 5.77
CA THR A 21 11.96 -32.85 4.86
C THR A 21 10.92 -33.64 4.07
N ILE A 22 9.81 -34.00 4.73
CA ILE A 22 8.67 -34.71 4.15
C ILE A 22 7.43 -33.86 4.43
N ILE A 23 6.62 -33.62 3.40
CA ILE A 23 5.34 -32.93 3.53
C ILE A 23 4.26 -34.00 3.53
N ASP A 24 3.88 -34.38 4.75
CA ASP A 24 2.80 -35.31 5.04
C ASP A 24 1.55 -34.56 5.55
N GLU A 25 0.48 -35.31 5.81
CA GLU A 25 -0.77 -34.74 6.31
C GLU A 25 -0.61 -34.09 7.69
N LYS A 26 0.33 -34.61 8.50
CA LYS A 26 0.65 -34.04 9.81
C LYS A 26 1.27 -32.65 9.68
N ALA A 27 2.27 -32.47 8.82
CA ALA A 27 2.90 -31.19 8.56
C ALA A 27 1.91 -30.15 8.03
N LEU A 28 0.97 -30.57 7.16
CA LEU A 28 -0.11 -29.70 6.68
C LEU A 28 -1.05 -29.29 7.83
N ASN A 29 -1.47 -30.24 8.66
CA ASN A 29 -2.36 -29.97 9.79
C ASN A 29 -1.72 -29.04 10.83
N ASP A 30 -0.45 -29.22 11.15
CA ASP A 30 0.29 -28.37 12.09
C ASP A 30 0.39 -26.92 11.56
N CYS A 31 0.72 -26.77 10.27
CA CYS A 31 0.73 -25.46 9.59
C CYS A 31 -0.65 -24.78 9.64
N LEU A 32 -1.72 -25.50 9.28
CA LEU A 32 -3.08 -24.97 9.30
C LEU A 32 -3.54 -24.60 10.71
N ASN A 33 -3.13 -25.35 11.73
CA ASN A 33 -3.45 -25.07 13.13
C ASN A 33 -2.74 -23.80 13.62
N GLU A 34 -1.49 -23.56 13.22
CA GLU A 34 -0.77 -22.33 13.56
C GLU A 34 -1.40 -21.11 12.87
N ILE A 35 -1.74 -21.22 11.58
CA ILE A 35 -2.46 -20.18 10.84
C ILE A 35 -3.83 -19.90 11.48
N THR A 36 -4.56 -20.95 11.86
CA THR A 36 -5.85 -20.85 12.54
C THR A 36 -5.72 -20.09 13.86
N ARG A 37 -4.73 -20.45 14.70
CA ARG A 37 -4.46 -19.73 15.95
C ARG A 37 -4.14 -18.26 15.70
N ALA A 38 -3.31 -17.95 14.70
CA ALA A 38 -2.97 -16.58 14.35
C ALA A 38 -4.20 -15.76 13.93
N LEU A 39 -5.06 -16.32 13.06
CA LEU A 39 -6.29 -15.66 12.61
C LEU A 39 -7.29 -15.44 13.76
N LEU A 40 -7.44 -16.43 14.66
CA LEU A 40 -8.31 -16.30 15.83
C LEU A 40 -7.78 -15.25 16.83
N GLN A 41 -6.47 -15.22 17.07
CA GLN A 41 -5.83 -14.18 17.89
C GLN A 41 -6.00 -12.79 17.30
N SER A 42 -6.09 -12.71 15.96
CA SER A 42 -6.37 -11.50 15.21
C SER A 42 -7.85 -11.11 15.13
N ASP A 43 -8.71 -11.77 15.92
CA ASP A 43 -10.14 -11.50 16.02
C ASP A 43 -10.95 -11.78 14.74
N VAL A 44 -10.50 -12.76 13.94
CA VAL A 44 -11.29 -13.31 12.83
C VAL A 44 -12.35 -14.28 13.37
N GLN A 45 -13.55 -14.25 12.79
CA GLN A 45 -14.65 -15.11 13.23
C GLN A 45 -14.32 -16.60 13.07
N PHE A 46 -14.55 -17.39 14.13
CA PHE A 46 -14.24 -18.82 14.17
C PHE A 46 -14.81 -19.62 12.99
N LYS A 47 -16.07 -19.34 12.61
CA LYS A 47 -16.72 -20.02 11.49
C LYS A 47 -15.95 -19.84 10.18
N LEU A 48 -15.48 -18.63 9.89
CA LEU A 48 -14.70 -18.34 8.67
C LEU A 48 -13.37 -19.08 8.67
N VAL A 49 -12.68 -19.11 9.81
CA VAL A 49 -11.39 -19.81 9.93
C VAL A 49 -11.57 -21.32 9.77
N ARG A 50 -12.64 -21.89 10.35
CA ARG A 50 -12.98 -23.31 10.20
C ARG A 50 -13.33 -23.68 8.76
N ASP A 51 -14.13 -22.85 8.09
CA ASP A 51 -14.52 -23.05 6.70
C ASP A 51 -13.29 -22.98 5.77
N MET A 52 -12.40 -22.00 6.00
CA MET A 52 -11.11 -21.89 5.30
C MET A 52 -10.26 -23.15 5.49
N GLN A 53 -10.07 -23.61 6.72
CA GLN A 53 -9.28 -24.83 7.00
C GLN A 53 -9.86 -26.05 6.29
N THR A 54 -11.19 -26.20 6.31
CA THR A 54 -11.89 -27.31 5.65
C THR A 54 -11.73 -27.26 4.13
N ASN A 55 -11.82 -26.06 3.53
CA ASN A 55 -11.65 -25.88 2.09
C ASN A 55 -10.21 -26.16 1.65
N ILE A 56 -9.21 -25.69 2.41
CA ILE A 56 -7.80 -25.95 2.10
C ILE A 56 -7.52 -27.46 2.11
N LYS A 57 -8.02 -28.19 3.11
CA LYS A 57 -7.86 -29.66 3.17
C LYS A 57 -8.49 -30.39 1.98
N LYS A 58 -9.62 -29.90 1.47
CA LYS A 58 -10.27 -30.47 0.28
C LYS A 58 -9.47 -30.20 -1.01
N ILE A 59 -8.84 -29.02 -1.12
CA ILE A 59 -8.05 -28.62 -2.30
C ILE A 59 -6.71 -29.33 -2.31
N VAL A 60 -6.07 -29.46 -1.14
CA VAL A 60 -4.78 -30.13 -0.97
C VAL A 60 -5.04 -31.61 -0.69
N ASN A 61 -5.54 -32.35 -1.68
CA ASN A 61 -5.57 -33.81 -1.58
C ASN A 61 -4.15 -34.35 -1.83
N LEU A 62 -3.44 -34.72 -0.77
CA LEU A 62 -2.02 -35.11 -0.83
C LEU A 62 -1.78 -36.39 -1.62
N ASP A 63 -2.82 -37.23 -1.76
CA ASP A 63 -2.78 -38.51 -2.47
C ASP A 63 -2.89 -38.34 -3.99
N ASP A 64 -3.59 -37.30 -4.47
CA ASP A 64 -3.74 -36.97 -5.89
C ASP A 64 -2.56 -36.13 -6.44
N LEU A 65 -1.73 -35.57 -5.55
CA LEU A 65 -0.60 -34.73 -5.93
C LEU A 65 0.56 -35.58 -6.44
N ALA A 66 0.58 -35.81 -7.75
CA ALA A 66 1.60 -36.58 -8.47
C ALA A 66 3.04 -36.24 -8.05
N ALA A 67 3.86 -37.28 -7.94
CA ALA A 67 5.28 -37.19 -7.62
C ALA A 67 6.03 -36.37 -8.69
N GLY A 68 6.23 -35.07 -8.43
CA GLY A 68 6.89 -34.16 -9.36
C GLY A 68 6.42 -32.71 -9.26
N HIS A 69 5.19 -32.49 -8.78
CA HIS A 69 4.74 -31.13 -8.46
C HIS A 69 5.35 -30.65 -7.14
N ASN A 70 5.76 -29.38 -7.11
CA ASN A 70 6.27 -28.75 -5.90
C ASN A 70 5.14 -28.59 -4.88
N LYS A 71 4.89 -29.66 -4.09
CA LYS A 71 3.81 -29.75 -3.08
C LYS A 71 3.75 -28.50 -2.18
N ARG A 72 4.91 -27.91 -1.86
CA ARG A 72 5.04 -26.65 -1.10
C ARG A 72 4.30 -25.49 -1.76
N LYS A 73 4.53 -25.30 -3.06
CA LYS A 73 3.95 -24.20 -3.84
C LYS A 73 2.44 -24.34 -3.95
N ILE A 74 1.94 -25.56 -4.12
CA ILE A 74 0.50 -25.83 -4.20
C ILE A 74 -0.20 -25.50 -2.89
N ILE A 75 0.37 -25.92 -1.75
CA ILE A 75 -0.18 -25.60 -0.43
C ILE A 75 -0.16 -24.09 -0.18
N GLN A 76 0.96 -23.42 -0.45
CA GLN A 76 1.06 -21.96 -0.34
C GLN A 76 0.01 -21.24 -1.18
N GLN A 77 -0.19 -21.70 -2.42
CA GLN A 77 -1.16 -21.11 -3.33
C GLN A 77 -2.60 -21.39 -2.91
N ALA A 78 -2.89 -22.56 -2.34
CA ALA A 78 -4.19 -22.88 -1.76
C ALA A 78 -4.50 -21.97 -0.56
N ILE A 79 -3.53 -21.77 0.35
CA ILE A 79 -3.66 -20.84 1.50
C ILE A 79 -3.91 -19.42 0.99
N PHE A 80 -3.10 -18.94 0.04
CA PHE A 80 -3.25 -17.60 -0.54
C PHE A 80 -4.63 -17.41 -1.17
N ASN A 81 -5.08 -18.37 -1.99
CA ASN A 81 -6.36 -18.30 -2.67
C ASN A 81 -7.52 -18.30 -1.69
N GLU A 82 -7.48 -19.11 -0.64
CA GLU A 82 -8.57 -19.13 0.34
C GLU A 82 -8.60 -17.88 1.22
N LEU A 83 -7.45 -17.31 1.58
CA LEU A 83 -7.40 -15.98 2.22
C LEU A 83 -7.97 -14.89 1.31
N CYS A 84 -7.68 -14.94 0.00
CA CYS A 84 -8.28 -14.01 -0.96
C CYS A 84 -9.81 -14.20 -1.03
N LYS A 85 -10.28 -15.45 -1.08
CA LYS A 85 -11.71 -15.79 -1.14
C LYS A 85 -12.48 -15.32 0.10
N MET A 86 -11.85 -15.31 1.27
CA MET A 86 -12.45 -14.74 2.49
C MET A 86 -12.68 -13.21 2.38
N LEU A 87 -11.86 -12.52 1.60
CA LEU A 87 -11.91 -11.07 1.38
C LEU A 87 -12.63 -10.65 0.10
N ASP A 88 -12.87 -11.59 -0.81
CA ASP A 88 -13.55 -11.33 -2.08
C ASP A 88 -15.05 -11.70 -1.97
N PRO A 89 -15.96 -10.72 -1.98
CA PRO A 89 -17.39 -10.98 -1.97
C PRO A 89 -17.94 -11.43 -3.35
N GLY A 90 -17.10 -11.50 -4.39
CA GLY A 90 -17.51 -11.84 -5.76
C GLY A 90 -18.35 -10.75 -6.43
N LYS A 91 -18.29 -9.51 -5.93
CA LYS A 91 -19.03 -8.36 -6.46
C LYS A 91 -18.07 -7.26 -6.90
N PRO A 92 -18.28 -6.66 -8.08
CA PRO A 92 -17.48 -5.52 -8.52
C PRO A 92 -17.68 -4.34 -7.57
N SER A 93 -16.64 -3.53 -7.39
CA SER A 93 -16.74 -2.28 -6.64
C SER A 93 -17.62 -1.28 -7.38
N PHE A 94 -18.37 -0.45 -6.63
CA PHE A 94 -19.11 0.65 -7.21
C PHE A 94 -18.14 1.64 -7.86
N THR A 95 -18.39 1.95 -9.13
CA THR A 95 -17.64 2.95 -9.88
C THR A 95 -18.57 4.13 -10.18
N PRO A 96 -18.29 5.33 -9.63
CA PRO A 96 -19.04 6.53 -9.97
C PRO A 96 -19.00 6.77 -11.49
N LYS A 97 -20.13 7.18 -12.08
CA LYS A 97 -20.21 7.46 -13.53
C LYS A 97 -20.04 8.95 -13.80
N LYS A 98 -19.10 9.31 -14.67
CA LYS A 98 -18.90 10.71 -15.09
C LYS A 98 -20.15 11.22 -15.79
N GLY A 99 -20.59 12.44 -15.47
CA GLY A 99 -21.78 13.07 -16.03
C GLY A 99 -23.09 12.80 -15.30
N LYS A 100 -23.11 11.92 -14.27
CA LYS A 100 -24.23 11.76 -13.35
C LYS A 100 -23.76 12.05 -11.93
N THR A 101 -24.46 12.92 -11.21
CA THR A 101 -24.21 13.13 -9.78
C THR A 101 -24.43 11.84 -9.02
N SER A 102 -23.37 11.35 -8.36
CA SER A 102 -23.40 10.16 -7.52
C SER A 102 -23.53 10.60 -6.06
N VAL A 103 -24.52 10.06 -5.34
CA VAL A 103 -24.69 10.31 -3.90
C VAL A 103 -24.14 9.13 -3.12
N VAL A 104 -23.21 9.38 -2.21
CA VAL A 104 -22.55 8.37 -1.38
C VAL A 104 -22.80 8.65 0.08
N MET A 105 -23.42 7.71 0.78
CA MET A 105 -23.73 7.83 2.20
C MET A 105 -22.74 7.03 3.05
N PHE A 106 -22.14 7.66 4.05
CA PHE A 106 -21.18 7.05 4.95
C PHE A 106 -21.84 6.70 6.28
N VAL A 107 -21.80 5.42 6.66
CA VAL A 107 -22.41 4.89 7.88
C VAL A 107 -21.39 4.10 8.69
N GLY A 108 -21.66 3.89 9.97
CA GLY A 108 -20.80 3.10 10.85
C GLY A 108 -20.75 3.62 12.28
N LEU A 109 -20.07 2.89 13.16
CA LEU A 109 -20.07 3.20 14.58
C LEU A 109 -19.45 4.55 14.93
N GLN A 110 -19.78 5.01 16.14
CA GLN A 110 -19.08 6.12 16.77
C GLN A 110 -17.57 5.84 16.83
N GLY A 111 -16.76 6.85 16.48
CA GLY A 111 -15.30 6.73 16.56
C GLY A 111 -14.65 5.87 15.47
N SER A 112 -15.40 5.33 14.50
CA SER A 112 -14.84 4.54 13.39
C SER A 112 -14.07 5.36 12.35
N GLY A 113 -14.09 6.69 12.46
CA GLY A 113 -13.36 7.60 11.58
C GLY A 113 -14.17 8.18 10.41
N LYS A 114 -15.50 8.01 10.36
CA LYS A 114 -16.40 8.48 9.28
C LYS A 114 -16.08 9.88 8.75
N THR A 115 -16.17 10.93 9.56
CA THR A 115 -15.94 12.32 9.14
C THR A 115 -14.58 12.54 8.48
N THR A 116 -13.53 11.91 9.03
CA THR A 116 -12.18 11.94 8.45
C THR A 116 -12.15 11.19 7.12
N THR A 117 -12.74 9.99 7.07
CA THR A 117 -12.82 9.17 5.86
C THR A 117 -13.65 9.84 4.75
N CYS A 118 -14.74 10.52 5.06
CA CYS A 118 -15.54 11.31 4.12
C CYS A 118 -14.65 12.34 3.41
N THR A 119 -13.84 13.08 4.18
CA THR A 119 -12.93 14.08 3.60
C THR A 119 -11.82 13.43 2.78
N LYS A 120 -11.22 12.33 3.26
CA LYS A 120 -10.19 11.58 2.52
C LYS A 120 -10.71 11.03 1.19
N TYR A 121 -11.92 10.46 1.21
CA TYR A 121 -12.58 9.94 0.02
C TYR A 121 -12.89 11.05 -0.98
N ALA A 122 -13.40 12.19 -0.50
CA ALA A 122 -13.62 13.38 -1.30
C ALA A 122 -12.30 13.87 -1.94
N TYR A 123 -11.24 14.04 -1.15
CA TYR A 123 -9.93 14.51 -1.60
C TYR A 123 -9.27 13.57 -2.62
N TYR A 124 -9.38 12.26 -2.40
CA TYR A 124 -8.91 11.24 -3.34
C TYR A 124 -9.56 11.38 -4.71
N HIS A 125 -10.89 11.54 -4.76
CA HIS A 125 -11.61 11.72 -6.02
C HIS A 125 -11.37 13.11 -6.64
N GLN A 126 -11.19 14.15 -5.84
CA GLN A 126 -10.79 15.47 -6.33
C GLN A 126 -9.48 15.40 -7.13
N LYS A 127 -8.47 14.67 -6.64
CA LYS A 127 -7.21 14.43 -7.38
C LYS A 127 -7.41 13.71 -8.71
N LYS A 128 -8.46 12.90 -8.83
CA LYS A 128 -8.85 12.19 -10.06
C LYS A 128 -9.74 13.02 -11.00
N GLY A 129 -9.95 14.29 -10.69
CA GLY A 129 -10.71 15.24 -11.51
C GLY A 129 -12.21 15.24 -11.28
N TRP A 130 -12.70 14.64 -10.19
CA TRP A 130 -14.09 14.77 -9.76
C TRP A 130 -14.31 16.10 -9.03
N LYS A 131 -15.56 16.55 -8.93
CA LYS A 131 -16.05 17.70 -8.17
C LYS A 131 -16.83 17.22 -6.92
N PRO A 132 -16.12 16.79 -5.86
CA PRO A 132 -16.76 16.31 -4.65
C PRO A 132 -17.34 17.45 -3.82
N ALA A 133 -18.39 17.14 -3.05
CA ALA A 133 -18.93 17.99 -2.00
C ALA A 133 -19.32 17.16 -0.76
N LEU A 134 -19.23 17.78 0.41
CA LEU A 134 -19.48 17.12 1.71
C LEU A 134 -20.74 17.67 2.37
N VAL A 135 -21.59 16.79 2.86
CA VAL A 135 -22.81 17.12 3.62
C VAL A 135 -22.68 16.53 5.02
N CYS A 136 -22.70 17.37 6.05
CA CYS A 136 -22.66 16.95 7.45
C CYS A 136 -24.07 16.72 7.99
N ALA A 137 -24.52 15.47 8.01
CA ALA A 137 -25.79 15.05 8.61
C ALA A 137 -25.60 14.45 10.03
N ASP A 138 -24.44 14.67 10.67
CA ASP A 138 -24.21 14.36 12.08
C ASP A 138 -24.68 15.55 12.95
N THR A 139 -25.97 15.54 13.31
CA THR A 139 -26.60 16.57 14.17
C THR A 139 -26.46 16.30 15.67
N PHE A 140 -25.99 15.11 16.04
CA PHE A 140 -25.97 14.68 17.44
C PHE A 140 -24.66 15.02 18.15
N ARG A 141 -23.53 14.84 17.46
CA ARG A 141 -22.22 15.05 18.09
C ARG A 141 -21.86 16.53 18.07
N ALA A 142 -21.58 17.07 19.25
CA ALA A 142 -21.09 18.44 19.41
C ALA A 142 -19.81 18.67 18.58
N GLY A 143 -19.80 19.73 17.78
CA GLY A 143 -18.67 20.09 16.93
C GLY A 143 -18.43 19.17 15.72
N ALA A 144 -19.35 18.24 15.39
CA ALA A 144 -19.23 17.40 14.20
C ALA A 144 -19.17 18.24 12.92
N PHE A 145 -20.05 19.23 12.81
CA PHE A 145 -20.04 20.14 11.66
C PHE A 145 -18.76 20.97 11.59
N ASP A 146 -18.26 21.47 12.72
CA ASP A 146 -16.99 22.21 12.75
C ASP A 146 -15.80 21.32 12.37
N GLN A 147 -15.78 20.06 12.79
CA GLN A 147 -14.76 19.10 12.39
C GLN A 147 -14.78 18.87 10.87
N LEU A 148 -15.96 18.61 10.30
CA LEU A 148 -16.10 18.42 8.85
C LEU A 148 -15.71 19.70 8.09
N LYS A 149 -16.16 20.86 8.56
CA LYS A 149 -15.84 22.18 7.99
C LYS A 149 -14.34 22.45 7.97
N GLN A 150 -13.62 22.19 9.06
CA GLN A 150 -12.17 22.37 9.12
C GLN A 150 -11.45 21.43 8.14
N ASN A 151 -11.86 20.18 8.08
CA ASN A 151 -11.28 19.17 7.18
C ASN A 151 -11.54 19.52 5.71
N ALA A 152 -12.77 19.89 5.37
CA ALA A 152 -13.18 20.30 4.04
C ALA A 152 -12.45 21.57 3.58
N THR A 153 -12.28 22.56 4.47
CA THR A 153 -11.53 23.79 4.19
C THR A 153 -10.07 23.49 3.87
N LYS A 154 -9.41 22.63 4.64
CA LYS A 154 -8.02 22.20 4.39
C LYS A 154 -7.89 21.50 3.02
N ALA A 155 -8.88 20.72 2.64
CA ALA A 155 -8.92 20.01 1.36
C ALA A 155 -9.47 20.87 0.18
N LYS A 156 -9.95 22.10 0.45
CA LYS A 156 -10.63 22.97 -0.52
C LYS A 156 -11.83 22.28 -1.19
N ILE A 157 -12.66 21.61 -0.39
CA ILE A 157 -13.85 20.89 -0.84
C ILE A 157 -15.10 21.64 -0.33
N PRO A 158 -16.10 21.91 -1.18
CA PRO A 158 -17.37 22.48 -0.75
C PRO A 158 -18.03 21.63 0.34
N PHE A 159 -18.62 22.29 1.33
CA PHE A 159 -19.28 21.63 2.45
C PHE A 159 -20.63 22.29 2.78
N TYR A 160 -21.56 21.49 3.29
CA TYR A 160 -22.87 21.91 3.75
C TYR A 160 -23.19 21.25 5.09
N GLY A 161 -23.91 21.97 5.94
CA GLY A 161 -24.40 21.53 7.25
C GLY A 161 -25.08 22.69 7.95
N SER A 162 -25.70 22.43 9.10
CA SER A 162 -26.45 23.42 9.87
C SER A 162 -26.06 23.39 11.34
N TYR A 163 -26.01 24.56 11.96
CA TYR A 163 -25.85 24.70 13.41
C TYR A 163 -27.18 24.73 14.16
N MET A 164 -28.29 25.02 13.45
CA MET A 164 -29.61 25.23 14.05
C MET A 164 -30.59 24.08 13.75
N GLU A 165 -30.42 23.42 12.61
CA GLU A 165 -31.28 22.31 12.23
C GLU A 165 -30.85 21.04 12.96
N SER A 166 -31.80 20.39 13.62
CA SER A 166 -31.57 19.15 14.38
C SER A 166 -31.93 17.91 13.58
N ASP A 167 -32.77 18.04 12.54
CA ASP A 167 -33.18 16.93 11.69
C ASP A 167 -32.11 16.57 10.65
N PRO A 168 -31.46 15.40 10.75
CA PRO A 168 -30.43 15.00 9.79
C PRO A 168 -30.99 14.68 8.40
N VAL A 169 -32.26 14.28 8.28
CA VAL A 169 -32.91 13.99 6.99
C VAL A 169 -33.01 15.28 6.19
N LYS A 170 -33.49 16.36 6.83
CA LYS A 170 -33.64 17.66 6.19
C LYS A 170 -32.29 18.23 5.73
N ILE A 171 -31.27 18.19 6.59
CA ILE A 171 -29.91 18.64 6.24
C ILE A 171 -29.35 17.83 5.06
N ALA A 172 -29.53 16.51 5.08
CA ALA A 172 -29.04 15.64 4.02
C ALA A 172 -29.71 15.95 2.67
N VAL A 173 -31.04 16.12 2.65
CA VAL A 173 -31.80 16.46 1.44
C VAL A 173 -31.40 17.83 0.91
N GLU A 174 -31.42 18.87 1.75
CA GLU A 174 -31.06 20.24 1.34
C GLU A 174 -29.61 20.31 0.82
N GLY A 175 -28.67 19.64 1.48
CA GLY A 175 -27.28 19.56 1.05
C GLY A 175 -27.12 18.87 -0.30
N VAL A 176 -27.78 17.72 -0.49
CA VAL A 176 -27.75 16.98 -1.75
C VAL A 176 -28.37 17.80 -2.88
N GLU A 177 -29.50 18.46 -2.66
CA GLU A 177 -30.15 19.30 -3.66
C GLU A 177 -29.30 20.52 -4.04
N ARG A 178 -28.69 21.17 -3.04
CA ARG A 178 -27.78 22.29 -3.27
C ARG A 178 -26.61 21.89 -4.16
N PHE A 179 -25.91 20.80 -3.83
CA PHE A 179 -24.74 20.38 -4.60
C PHE A 179 -25.08 19.79 -5.97
N LYS A 180 -26.30 19.25 -6.15
CA LYS A 180 -26.83 18.95 -7.49
C LYS A 180 -26.97 20.21 -8.33
N LYS A 181 -27.49 21.32 -7.76
CA LYS A 181 -27.60 22.62 -8.45
C LYS A 181 -26.23 23.24 -8.75
N GLU A 182 -25.25 23.04 -7.88
CA GLU A 182 -23.86 23.50 -8.07
C GLU A 182 -23.04 22.61 -9.03
N ASN A 183 -23.67 21.60 -9.68
CA ASN A 183 -23.03 20.68 -10.61
C ASN A 183 -21.86 19.88 -10.01
N CYS A 184 -21.97 19.51 -8.74
CA CYS A 184 -21.08 18.51 -8.13
C CYS A 184 -21.43 17.12 -8.67
N ASP A 185 -20.40 16.35 -9.03
CA ASP A 185 -20.55 15.01 -9.59
C ASP A 185 -20.46 13.91 -8.52
N LEU A 186 -19.96 14.24 -7.32
CA LEU A 186 -19.86 13.34 -6.18
C LEU A 186 -20.31 14.05 -4.90
N ILE A 187 -21.42 13.63 -4.30
CA ILE A 187 -21.94 14.17 -3.06
C ILE A 187 -21.78 13.13 -1.96
N ILE A 188 -21.10 13.50 -0.88
CA ILE A 188 -20.78 12.59 0.22
C ILE A 188 -21.53 13.06 1.46
N VAL A 189 -22.39 12.18 1.99
CA VAL A 189 -23.20 12.43 3.19
C VAL A 189 -22.52 11.74 4.39
N ASP A 190 -22.02 12.53 5.34
CA ASP A 190 -21.46 12.08 6.62
C ASP A 190 -22.59 11.98 7.65
N THR A 191 -22.95 10.76 8.05
CA THR A 191 -24.00 10.54 9.06
C THR A 191 -23.40 10.47 10.46
N SER A 192 -24.27 10.62 11.47
CA SER A 192 -23.88 10.37 12.86
C SER A 192 -23.37 8.93 13.06
N GLY A 193 -22.51 8.73 14.06
CA GLY A 193 -22.08 7.40 14.48
C GLY A 193 -22.60 7.09 15.86
N ARG A 194 -23.40 6.05 16.03
CA ARG A 194 -23.80 5.59 17.37
C ARG A 194 -23.76 4.07 17.50
N HIS A 195 -23.96 3.61 18.73
CA HIS A 195 -23.82 2.22 19.16
C HIS A 195 -25.01 1.36 18.70
N LYS A 196 -24.80 0.04 18.57
CA LYS A 196 -25.79 -0.97 18.11
C LYS A 196 -27.14 -0.99 18.85
N GLN A 197 -27.24 -0.35 20.01
CA GLN A 197 -28.36 -0.53 20.95
C GLN A 197 -29.49 0.49 20.77
N GLU A 198 -29.41 1.39 19.78
CA GLU A 198 -30.47 2.37 19.52
C GLU A 198 -31.24 2.01 18.24
N ALA A 199 -32.39 1.33 18.38
CA ALA A 199 -33.30 1.07 17.26
C ALA A 199 -33.73 2.38 16.54
N ALA A 200 -33.87 3.46 17.30
CA ALA A 200 -34.18 4.80 16.77
C ALA A 200 -33.12 5.32 15.79
N LEU A 201 -31.84 4.97 15.98
CA LEU A 201 -30.76 5.39 15.08
C LEU A 201 -30.82 4.67 13.74
N PHE A 202 -31.04 3.36 13.77
CA PHE A 202 -31.15 2.58 12.53
C PHE A 202 -32.33 3.07 11.69
N GLU A 203 -33.40 3.50 12.35
CA GLU A 203 -34.55 4.13 11.69
C GLU A 203 -34.19 5.51 11.11
N GLU A 204 -33.52 6.39 11.87
CA GLU A 204 -33.02 7.68 11.35
C GLU A 204 -32.12 7.51 10.12
N MET A 205 -31.16 6.57 10.19
CA MET A 205 -30.27 6.26 9.07
C MET A 205 -31.03 5.72 7.85
N ARG A 206 -32.07 4.93 8.08
CA ARG A 206 -32.95 4.42 7.02
C ARG A 206 -33.73 5.58 6.38
N GLN A 207 -34.28 6.49 7.17
CA GLN A 207 -34.99 7.68 6.68
C GLN A 207 -34.07 8.57 5.83
N VAL A 208 -32.84 8.82 6.29
CA VAL A 208 -31.83 9.56 5.51
C VAL A 208 -31.53 8.84 4.20
N SER A 209 -31.37 7.51 4.22
CA SER A 209 -31.13 6.71 3.02
C SER A 209 -32.31 6.74 2.04
N GLU A 210 -33.55 6.64 2.53
CA GLU A 210 -34.76 6.66 1.71
C GLU A 210 -35.00 8.05 1.08
N ALA A 211 -34.70 9.12 1.82
CA ALA A 211 -34.85 10.49 1.34
C ALA A 211 -33.76 10.89 0.33
N THR A 212 -32.50 10.53 0.60
CA THR A 212 -31.37 10.91 -0.26
C THR A 212 -31.13 9.98 -1.43
N LYS A 213 -31.65 8.74 -1.38
CA LYS A 213 -31.50 7.68 -2.39
C LYS A 213 -30.03 7.51 -2.85
N PRO A 214 -29.10 7.18 -1.94
CA PRO A 214 -27.68 7.09 -2.26
C PRO A 214 -27.41 5.99 -3.29
N ASP A 215 -26.57 6.28 -4.28
CA ASP A 215 -26.09 5.28 -5.25
C ASP A 215 -25.15 4.26 -4.59
N LEU A 216 -24.48 4.65 -3.49
CA LEU A 216 -23.61 3.80 -2.69
C LEU A 216 -23.71 4.12 -1.20
N VAL A 217 -23.91 3.10 -0.38
CA VAL A 217 -23.75 3.19 1.08
C VAL A 217 -22.43 2.52 1.47
N ILE A 218 -21.55 3.29 2.11
CA ILE A 218 -20.24 2.84 2.59
C ILE A 218 -20.29 2.63 4.09
N PHE A 219 -20.00 1.41 4.55
CA PHE A 219 -19.80 1.12 5.95
C PHE A 219 -18.34 1.34 6.35
N VAL A 220 -18.10 2.33 7.21
CA VAL A 220 -16.77 2.64 7.76
C VAL A 220 -16.59 1.94 9.09
N MET A 221 -15.56 1.12 9.17
CA MET A 221 -15.22 0.37 10.36
C MET A 221 -13.80 0.64 10.84
N ASP A 222 -13.64 0.57 12.16
CA ASP A 222 -12.33 0.59 12.81
C ASP A 222 -11.71 -0.82 12.75
N SER A 223 -10.43 -0.90 12.43
CA SER A 223 -9.68 -2.17 12.44
C SER A 223 -9.49 -2.77 13.84
N SER A 224 -9.67 -1.98 14.91
CA SER A 224 -9.51 -2.40 16.32
C SER A 224 -10.75 -3.06 16.94
N ILE A 225 -11.88 -3.08 16.23
CA ILE A 225 -13.19 -3.46 16.75
C ILE A 225 -13.31 -4.94 17.18
N GLY A 226 -12.36 -5.77 16.77
CA GLY A 226 -12.25 -7.17 17.15
C GLY A 226 -13.42 -8.05 16.67
N GLN A 227 -13.79 -9.05 17.48
CA GLN A 227 -14.82 -10.04 17.15
C GLN A 227 -16.21 -9.43 16.97
N ALA A 228 -16.49 -8.29 17.61
CA ALA A 228 -17.76 -7.61 17.47
C ALA A 228 -18.02 -7.14 16.03
N ALA A 229 -16.97 -7.01 15.19
CA ALA A 229 -17.03 -6.57 13.79
C ALA A 229 -18.18 -7.21 13.00
N PHE A 230 -18.31 -8.53 13.08
CA PHE A 230 -19.27 -9.30 12.30
C PHE A 230 -20.70 -8.86 12.61
N ASP A 231 -21.07 -8.89 13.88
CA ASP A 231 -22.42 -8.56 14.33
C ASP A 231 -22.79 -7.10 14.03
N GLN A 232 -21.82 -6.18 14.00
CA GLN A 232 -22.11 -4.78 13.63
C GLN A 232 -22.30 -4.63 12.14
N ALA A 233 -21.38 -5.17 11.35
CA ALA A 233 -21.48 -5.18 9.91
C ALA A 233 -22.81 -5.82 9.47
N GLN A 234 -23.25 -6.88 10.14
CA GLN A 234 -24.54 -7.53 9.89
C GLN A 234 -25.73 -6.62 10.23
N ALA A 235 -25.73 -5.97 11.40
CA ALA A 235 -26.81 -5.05 11.79
C ALA A 235 -26.97 -3.85 10.83
N PHE A 236 -25.85 -3.24 10.40
CA PHE A 236 -25.88 -2.19 9.40
C PHE A 236 -26.38 -2.70 8.05
N LYS A 237 -25.95 -3.90 7.63
CA LYS A 237 -26.38 -4.51 6.36
C LYS A 237 -27.88 -4.83 6.33
N GLN A 238 -28.46 -5.19 7.47
CA GLN A 238 -29.89 -5.46 7.60
C GLN A 238 -30.73 -4.19 7.57
N SER A 239 -30.17 -3.07 8.04
CA SER A 239 -30.88 -1.79 8.15
C SER A 239 -30.78 -0.94 6.88
N VAL A 240 -29.61 -0.92 6.24
CA VAL A 240 -29.35 -0.18 4.99
C VAL A 240 -28.57 -1.04 4.00
N ALA A 241 -28.77 -0.78 2.71
CA ALA A 241 -28.13 -1.50 1.63
C ALA A 241 -26.64 -1.14 1.50
N VAL A 242 -25.81 -1.60 2.44
CA VAL A 242 -24.35 -1.41 2.43
C VAL A 242 -23.77 -2.02 1.15
N GLY A 243 -23.17 -1.18 0.29
CA GLY A 243 -22.58 -1.57 -0.99
C GLY A 243 -21.06 -1.70 -0.96
N ALA A 244 -20.40 -1.06 0.00
CA ALA A 244 -18.94 -1.16 0.16
C ALA A 244 -18.51 -0.95 1.62
N VAL A 245 -17.27 -1.35 1.92
CA VAL A 245 -16.65 -1.22 3.24
C VAL A 245 -15.35 -0.42 3.14
N ILE A 246 -15.08 0.43 4.14
CA ILE A 246 -13.79 1.08 4.33
C ILE A 246 -13.26 0.73 5.71
N VAL A 247 -11.99 0.34 5.80
CA VAL A 247 -11.34 -0.04 7.05
C VAL A 247 -10.36 1.05 7.45
N THR A 248 -10.51 1.62 8.64
CA THR A 248 -9.68 2.73 9.13
C THR A 248 -8.69 2.28 10.21
N LYS A 249 -7.77 3.20 10.56
CA LYS A 249 -6.77 3.02 11.63
C LYS A 249 -5.83 1.82 11.43
N MET A 250 -5.54 1.48 10.17
CA MET A 250 -4.68 0.34 9.81
C MET A 250 -3.19 0.57 10.16
N ASP A 251 -2.84 1.80 10.50
CA ASP A 251 -1.54 2.23 11.05
C ASP A 251 -1.32 1.87 12.52
N GLY A 252 -2.41 1.64 13.26
CA GLY A 252 -2.37 1.36 14.68
C GLY A 252 -1.93 -0.06 15.06
N HIS A 253 -2.12 -0.37 16.34
CA HIS A 253 -1.92 -1.71 16.91
C HIS A 253 -3.11 -2.65 16.66
N ALA A 254 -3.90 -2.39 15.62
CA ALA A 254 -5.14 -3.08 15.36
C ALA A 254 -4.92 -4.39 14.60
N LYS A 255 -5.60 -5.45 15.06
CA LYS A 255 -5.38 -6.84 14.64
C LYS A 255 -5.77 -7.19 13.19
N GLY A 256 -6.41 -6.28 12.47
CA GLY A 256 -6.73 -6.41 11.05
C GLY A 256 -7.83 -7.45 10.71
N GLY A 257 -8.13 -8.39 11.61
CA GLY A 257 -9.15 -9.43 11.39
C GLY A 257 -10.59 -8.92 11.35
N GLY A 258 -10.84 -7.71 11.86
CA GLY A 258 -12.16 -7.07 11.73
C GLY A 258 -12.59 -6.89 10.27
N ALA A 259 -11.66 -6.57 9.37
CA ALA A 259 -11.94 -6.39 7.94
C ALA A 259 -12.49 -7.66 7.29
N LEU A 260 -11.86 -8.81 7.57
CA LEU A 260 -12.31 -10.14 7.13
C LEU A 260 -13.73 -10.42 7.62
N SER A 261 -13.98 -10.16 8.90
CA SER A 261 -15.29 -10.36 9.52
C SER A 261 -16.38 -9.46 8.93
N ALA A 262 -16.05 -8.21 8.57
CA ALA A 262 -17.02 -7.29 7.97
C ALA A 262 -17.36 -7.62 6.51
N VAL A 263 -16.38 -8.04 5.71
CA VAL A 263 -16.64 -8.54 4.34
C VAL A 263 -17.56 -9.76 4.41
N ALA A 264 -17.26 -10.69 5.31
CA ALA A 264 -18.05 -11.89 5.48
C ALA A 264 -19.50 -11.60 5.88
N ALA A 265 -19.72 -10.61 6.76
CA ALA A 265 -21.04 -10.20 7.22
C ALA A 265 -21.84 -9.38 6.18
N THR A 266 -21.20 -8.40 5.55
CA THR A 266 -21.88 -7.48 4.62
C THR A 266 -22.05 -8.04 3.20
N LYS A 267 -21.18 -8.98 2.82
CA LYS A 267 -21.01 -9.45 1.42
C LYS A 267 -20.77 -8.29 0.45
N SER A 268 -20.05 -7.28 0.93
CA SER A 268 -19.72 -6.06 0.19
C SER A 268 -18.20 -5.89 0.14
N PRO A 269 -17.64 -5.37 -0.97
CA PRO A 269 -16.19 -5.27 -1.15
C PRO A 269 -15.61 -4.19 -0.25
N VAL A 270 -14.41 -4.45 0.27
CA VAL A 270 -13.58 -3.38 0.84
C VAL A 270 -13.00 -2.60 -0.32
N ILE A 271 -13.18 -1.27 -0.31
CA ILE A 271 -12.75 -0.41 -1.42
C ILE A 271 -11.54 0.46 -1.07
N PHE A 272 -11.37 0.81 0.21
CA PHE A 272 -10.26 1.62 0.69
C PHE A 272 -9.81 1.20 2.10
N ILE A 273 -8.57 1.53 2.41
CA ILE A 273 -7.99 1.46 3.75
C ILE A 273 -7.43 2.82 4.17
N GLY A 274 -7.73 3.22 5.41
CA GLY A 274 -7.13 4.38 6.05
C GLY A 274 -5.89 3.98 6.84
N THR A 275 -4.73 4.51 6.44
CA THR A 275 -3.40 4.17 6.99
C THR A 275 -2.81 5.30 7.83
N GLY A 276 -3.66 6.18 8.37
CA GLY A 276 -3.26 7.25 9.27
C GLY A 276 -4.29 8.37 9.35
N GLU A 277 -3.88 9.54 9.83
CA GLU A 277 -4.75 10.70 10.07
C GLU A 277 -4.69 11.74 8.95
N HIS A 278 -3.58 11.81 8.21
CA HIS A 278 -3.37 12.80 7.16
C HIS A 278 -4.21 12.50 5.90
N MET A 279 -4.53 13.52 5.12
CA MET A 279 -5.45 13.42 3.97
C MET A 279 -4.96 12.48 2.86
N ASP A 280 -3.65 12.32 2.74
CA ASP A 280 -2.94 11.46 1.81
C ASP A 280 -2.77 10.02 2.30
N GLU A 281 -3.03 9.73 3.58
CA GLU A 281 -2.97 8.38 4.16
C GLU A 281 -4.31 7.65 3.93
N PHE A 282 -4.63 7.44 2.65
CA PHE A 282 -5.84 6.78 2.18
C PHE A 282 -5.54 5.99 0.91
N GLU A 283 -5.54 4.66 1.00
CA GLU A 283 -5.10 3.78 -0.09
C GLU A 283 -6.27 2.95 -0.62
N VAL A 284 -6.25 2.68 -1.94
CA VAL A 284 -7.20 1.74 -2.57
C VAL A 284 -6.94 0.35 -2.02
N PHE A 285 -8.02 -0.36 -1.68
CA PHE A 285 -7.91 -1.74 -1.24
C PHE A 285 -8.04 -2.69 -2.44
N ASP A 286 -7.05 -3.55 -2.61
CA ASP A 286 -7.11 -4.71 -3.48
C ASP A 286 -6.75 -5.96 -2.67
N VAL A 287 -7.57 -6.99 -2.82
CA VAL A 287 -7.49 -8.25 -2.07
C VAL A 287 -6.15 -8.94 -2.30
N LYS A 288 -5.69 -9.07 -3.55
CA LYS A 288 -4.48 -9.85 -3.85
C LYS A 288 -3.22 -9.17 -3.30
N PRO A 289 -2.98 -7.87 -3.54
CA PRO A 289 -1.87 -7.15 -2.91
C PRO A 289 -1.93 -7.22 -1.38
N PHE A 290 -3.12 -7.04 -0.80
CA PHE A 290 -3.27 -7.09 0.66
C PHE A 290 -2.88 -8.46 1.24
N VAL A 291 -3.38 -9.56 0.67
CA VAL A 291 -3.02 -10.92 1.10
C VAL A 291 -1.55 -11.22 0.82
N SER A 292 -0.98 -10.74 -0.29
CA SER A 292 0.44 -10.92 -0.59
C SER A 292 1.34 -10.23 0.43
N ARG A 293 1.00 -8.99 0.83
CA ARG A 293 1.67 -8.27 1.93
C ARG A 293 1.51 -9.03 3.25
N LEU A 294 0.32 -9.56 3.53
CA LEU A 294 0.05 -10.36 4.72
C LEU A 294 0.93 -11.62 4.75
N LEU A 295 1.11 -12.32 3.64
CA LEU A 295 1.96 -13.52 3.59
C LEU A 295 3.47 -13.21 3.51
N GLY A 296 3.87 -11.94 3.49
CA GLY A 296 5.26 -11.53 3.34
C GLY A 296 5.85 -11.85 1.97
N MET A 297 5.00 -12.06 0.96
CA MET A 297 5.40 -12.35 -0.43
C MET A 297 5.77 -11.08 -1.22
N GLY A 298 5.59 -9.89 -0.62
CA GLY A 298 5.83 -8.58 -1.24
C GLY A 298 4.67 -8.14 -2.15
N ASP A 299 4.63 -6.86 -2.49
CA ASP A 299 3.63 -6.28 -3.40
C ASP A 299 4.29 -5.42 -4.46
N TRP A 300 4.64 -6.05 -5.58
CA TRP A 300 5.24 -5.39 -6.73
C TRP A 300 4.28 -4.41 -7.41
N SER A 301 2.98 -4.68 -7.38
CA SER A 301 1.96 -3.90 -8.12
C SER A 301 1.72 -2.57 -7.43
N GLY A 302 1.44 -2.58 -6.12
CA GLY A 302 1.21 -1.37 -5.34
C GLY A 302 2.46 -0.49 -5.22
N PHE A 303 3.65 -1.10 -5.21
CA PHE A 303 4.93 -0.36 -5.30
C PHE A 303 5.06 0.41 -6.62
N MET A 304 4.71 -0.23 -7.74
CA MET A 304 4.77 0.40 -9.07
C MET A 304 3.78 1.56 -9.18
N ASP A 305 2.55 1.38 -8.68
CA ASP A 305 1.51 2.42 -8.69
C ASP A 305 1.92 3.65 -7.85
N LYS A 306 2.48 3.43 -6.66
CA LYS A 306 2.95 4.53 -5.78
C LYS A 306 4.15 5.26 -6.39
N ILE A 307 5.02 4.57 -7.12
CA ILE A 307 6.07 5.20 -7.92
C ILE A 307 5.46 6.07 -9.03
N HIS A 308 4.44 5.56 -9.74
CA HIS A 308 3.77 6.31 -10.80
C HIS A 308 3.03 7.56 -10.29
N GLU A 309 2.44 7.51 -9.08
CA GLU A 309 1.77 8.67 -8.47
C GLU A 309 2.74 9.75 -7.98
N VAL A 310 3.92 9.36 -7.49
CA VAL A 310 4.88 10.30 -6.87
C VAL A 310 5.95 10.79 -7.86
N VAL A 311 6.22 10.02 -8.92
CA VAL A 311 7.19 10.36 -9.96
C VAL A 311 6.44 10.60 -11.28
N PRO A 312 6.16 11.87 -11.64
CA PRO A 312 5.67 12.21 -12.96
C PRO A 312 6.63 11.65 -14.02
N MET A 313 6.09 10.97 -15.04
CA MET A 313 6.90 10.39 -16.13
C MET A 313 7.79 11.42 -16.84
N ASP A 314 7.47 12.70 -16.70
CA ASP A 314 8.15 13.82 -17.35
C ASP A 314 9.53 14.17 -16.76
N GLN A 315 9.85 13.75 -15.52
CA GLN A 315 11.13 14.06 -14.86
C GLN A 315 12.17 12.91 -14.88
N GLN A 316 11.79 11.72 -15.35
CA GLN A 316 12.71 10.58 -15.44
C GLN A 316 13.85 10.75 -16.47
N PRO A 317 13.67 11.41 -17.63
CA PRO A 317 14.74 11.56 -18.61
C PRO A 317 15.89 12.42 -18.09
N GLU A 318 15.61 13.55 -17.44
CA GLU A 318 16.64 14.45 -16.90
C GLU A 318 17.42 13.84 -15.74
N LEU A 319 16.74 13.13 -14.83
CA LEU A 319 17.41 12.43 -13.73
C LEU A 319 18.31 11.32 -14.27
N LEU A 320 17.84 10.50 -15.22
CA LEU A 320 18.64 9.46 -15.86
C LEU A 320 19.81 10.02 -16.69
N GLN A 321 19.62 11.19 -17.30
CA GLN A 321 20.65 11.87 -18.10
C GLN A 321 21.73 12.48 -17.19
N LYS A 322 21.35 13.20 -16.12
CA LYS A 322 22.25 13.71 -15.07
C LYS A 322 22.98 12.57 -14.33
N LEU A 323 22.30 11.44 -14.11
CA LEU A 323 22.90 10.20 -13.58
C LEU A 323 23.95 9.61 -14.53
N SER A 324 23.76 9.73 -15.84
CA SER A 324 24.70 9.24 -16.86
C SER A 324 25.92 10.16 -17.02
N GLU A 325 25.74 11.47 -16.80
CA GLU A 325 26.80 12.48 -16.88
C GLU A 325 27.80 12.40 -15.71
N GLY A 326 27.47 11.64 -14.67
CA GLY A 326 28.46 11.05 -13.77
C GLY A 326 29.05 11.98 -12.71
N ASN A 327 28.40 13.12 -12.44
CA ASN A 327 28.74 14.02 -11.34
C ASN A 327 27.59 14.03 -10.31
N PHE A 328 27.73 13.26 -9.24
CA PHE A 328 26.82 13.33 -8.10
C PHE A 328 27.13 14.61 -7.31
N THR A 329 26.22 15.58 -7.31
CA THR A 329 26.37 16.88 -6.62
C THR A 329 25.46 16.96 -5.39
N LEU A 330 25.66 17.97 -4.54
CA LEU A 330 24.78 18.23 -3.40
C LEU A 330 23.36 18.60 -3.83
N ARG A 331 23.20 19.27 -4.99
CA ARG A 331 21.87 19.51 -5.59
C ARG A 331 21.14 18.21 -5.90
N ILE A 332 21.82 17.24 -6.49
CA ILE A 332 21.23 15.92 -6.77
C ILE A 332 20.83 15.26 -5.45
N MET A 333 21.67 15.31 -4.42
CA MET A 333 21.33 14.80 -3.09
C MET A 333 20.09 15.49 -2.50
N TYR A 334 19.97 16.81 -2.66
CA TYR A 334 18.80 17.58 -2.23
C TYR A 334 17.52 17.13 -2.94
N GLU A 335 17.55 17.01 -4.27
CA GLU A 335 16.43 16.53 -5.08
C GLU A 335 16.02 15.11 -4.66
N GLN A 336 16.98 14.21 -4.42
CA GLN A 336 16.68 12.86 -3.93
C GLN A 336 16.04 12.88 -2.54
N PHE A 337 16.52 13.70 -1.62
CA PHE A 337 15.90 13.87 -0.30
C PHE A 337 14.49 14.44 -0.39
N GLN A 338 14.26 15.40 -1.29
CA GLN A 338 12.94 15.96 -1.52
C GLN A 338 11.99 14.89 -2.07
N ASN A 339 12.45 14.05 -3.01
CA ASN A 339 11.66 12.94 -3.54
C ASN A 339 11.36 11.89 -2.47
N ILE A 340 12.33 11.55 -1.62
CA ILE A 340 12.15 10.64 -0.49
C ILE A 340 11.12 11.19 0.50
N LEU A 341 11.17 12.49 0.82
CA LEU A 341 10.17 13.11 1.69
C LEU A 341 8.77 13.15 1.06
N LYS A 342 8.67 13.31 -0.26
CA LYS A 342 7.40 13.23 -1.02
C LYS A 342 6.82 11.81 -1.06
N MET A 343 7.67 10.78 -1.02
CA MET A 343 7.26 9.36 -1.03
C MET A 343 6.68 8.87 0.32
N GLY A 344 6.75 9.69 1.38
CA GLY A 344 6.21 9.35 2.70
C GLY A 344 7.16 8.53 3.59
N PRO A 345 6.64 7.79 4.59
CA PRO A 345 7.47 6.95 5.46
C PRO A 345 8.17 5.84 4.67
N ILE A 346 9.50 5.94 4.61
CA ILE A 346 10.40 5.01 3.92
C ILE A 346 10.12 3.54 4.30
N GLY A 347 9.76 3.28 5.56
CA GLY A 347 9.42 1.95 6.04
C GLY A 347 8.26 1.30 5.29
N GLN A 348 7.26 2.10 4.88
CA GLN A 348 6.11 1.59 4.14
C GLN A 348 6.52 1.13 2.74
N VAL A 349 7.42 1.87 2.06
CA VAL A 349 7.92 1.51 0.73
C VAL A 349 8.82 0.27 0.78
N PHE A 350 9.72 0.18 1.76
CA PHE A 350 10.58 -1.00 1.90
C PHE A 350 9.80 -2.26 2.31
N SER A 351 8.72 -2.12 3.09
CA SER A 351 7.85 -3.25 3.45
C SER A 351 7.14 -3.89 2.24
N MET A 352 7.09 -3.19 1.10
CA MET A 352 6.51 -3.71 -0.13
C MET A 352 7.50 -4.51 -0.99
N LEU A 353 8.81 -4.41 -0.72
CA LEU A 353 9.85 -5.10 -1.51
C LEU A 353 10.07 -6.55 -1.06
N PRO A 354 9.90 -7.55 -1.94
CA PRO A 354 10.12 -8.95 -1.61
C PRO A 354 11.60 -9.26 -1.32
N GLY A 355 11.86 -10.07 -0.28
CA GLY A 355 13.20 -10.52 0.10
C GLY A 355 13.96 -9.59 1.06
N PHE A 356 13.44 -8.38 1.31
CA PHE A 356 13.92 -7.51 2.40
C PHE A 356 13.08 -7.76 3.64
N SER A 357 13.62 -8.49 4.63
CA SER A 357 12.91 -8.70 5.89
C SER A 357 12.90 -7.42 6.72
N ALA A 358 11.77 -7.11 7.36
CA ALA A 358 11.63 -6.06 8.37
C ALA A 358 12.52 -6.25 9.62
N GLU A 359 13.38 -7.27 9.60
CA GLU A 359 14.28 -7.69 10.67
C GLU A 359 15.70 -7.13 10.47
N LEU A 360 16.07 -6.75 9.24
CA LEU A 360 17.36 -6.10 8.92
C LEU A 360 17.38 -4.58 9.20
N MET A 361 16.24 -3.99 9.54
CA MET A 361 16.12 -2.56 9.84
C MET A 361 15.92 -2.34 11.35
N PRO A 362 16.68 -1.43 11.99
CA PRO A 362 16.41 -1.04 13.38
C PRO A 362 15.00 -0.45 13.48
N LYS A 363 14.09 -1.20 14.12
CA LYS A 363 12.68 -0.82 14.29
C LYS A 363 12.56 0.55 14.99
N GLY A 364 11.69 1.43 14.49
CA GLY A 364 11.28 2.66 15.19
C GLY A 364 12.05 3.95 14.87
N ARG A 365 13.06 3.92 13.98
CA ARG A 365 13.83 5.13 13.61
C ARG A 365 13.29 5.91 12.40
N GLU A 366 12.14 5.56 11.84
CA GLU A 366 11.63 6.18 10.60
C GLU A 366 11.38 7.69 10.74
N LYS A 367 10.76 8.12 11.84
CA LYS A 367 10.58 9.54 12.16
C LYS A 367 11.91 10.27 12.38
N GLU A 368 12.88 9.59 12.98
CA GLU A 368 14.22 10.12 13.23
C GLU A 368 15.00 10.28 11.92
N SER A 369 14.91 9.30 11.01
CA SER A 369 15.47 9.34 9.66
C SER A 369 14.86 10.48 8.83
N GLN A 370 13.54 10.66 8.86
CA GLN A 370 12.89 11.79 8.17
C GLN A 370 13.29 13.14 8.77
N ALA A 371 13.38 13.24 10.11
CA ALA A 371 13.84 14.45 10.76
C ALA A 371 15.29 14.77 10.38
N LYS A 372 16.15 13.75 10.28
CA LYS A 372 17.55 13.89 9.84
C LYS A 372 17.65 14.38 8.39
N ILE A 373 16.83 13.83 7.49
CA ILE A 373 16.76 14.29 6.10
C ILE A 373 16.33 15.76 6.03
N LYS A 374 15.27 16.15 6.79
CA LYS A 374 14.84 17.55 6.87
C LYS A 374 15.93 18.48 7.40
N ARG A 375 16.72 18.04 8.40
CA ARG A 375 17.87 18.80 8.91
C ARG A 375 18.92 19.03 7.82
N TYR A 376 19.26 18.00 7.06
CA TYR A 376 20.19 18.14 5.94
C TYR A 376 19.66 19.06 4.84
N MET A 377 18.35 19.02 4.55
CA MET A 377 17.75 19.98 3.62
C MET A 377 17.88 21.41 4.12
N THR A 378 17.59 21.71 5.40
CA THR A 378 17.77 23.06 5.95
C THR A 378 19.23 23.55 5.93
N MET A 379 20.21 22.64 6.04
CA MET A 379 21.63 22.98 5.87
C MET A 379 21.96 23.30 4.41
N MET A 380 21.42 22.51 3.47
CA MET A 380 21.58 22.74 2.04
C MET A 380 20.86 24.02 1.56
N ASP A 381 19.73 24.38 2.16
CA ASP A 381 19.03 25.66 1.90
C ASP A 381 19.88 26.88 2.32
N SER A 382 20.87 26.68 3.21
CA SER A 382 21.83 27.71 3.63
C SER A 382 23.09 27.78 2.75
N MET A 383 23.15 27.01 1.66
CA MET A 383 24.24 26.97 0.69
C MET A 383 23.96 27.86 -0.52
N THR A 384 25.02 28.26 -1.22
CA THR A 384 24.88 28.95 -2.51
C THR A 384 24.72 27.95 -3.66
N ASN A 385 24.24 28.40 -4.82
CA ASN A 385 24.14 27.54 -6.01
C ASN A 385 25.51 26.94 -6.40
N GLU A 386 26.57 27.72 -6.34
CA GLU A 386 27.95 27.25 -6.59
C GLU A 386 28.36 26.12 -5.64
N GLU A 387 27.94 26.18 -4.39
CA GLU A 387 28.23 25.15 -3.39
C GLU A 387 27.41 23.88 -3.62
N LEU A 388 26.16 24.01 -4.08
CA LEU A 388 25.27 22.89 -4.36
C LEU A 388 25.62 22.16 -5.67
N ASP A 389 26.06 22.89 -6.69
CA ASP A 389 26.34 22.38 -8.04
C ASP A 389 27.79 21.93 -8.23
N SER A 390 28.67 22.27 -7.29
CA SER A 390 30.07 21.86 -7.36
C SER A 390 30.28 20.39 -7.00
N SER A 391 31.08 19.72 -7.82
CA SER A 391 31.67 18.41 -7.53
C SER A 391 33.02 18.49 -6.78
N ASN A 392 33.55 19.70 -6.60
CA ASN A 392 34.87 19.94 -6.02
C ASN A 392 34.82 20.06 -4.49
N PRO A 393 35.42 19.13 -3.73
CA PRO A 393 35.43 19.15 -2.26
C PRO A 393 36.17 20.36 -1.67
N LYS A 394 37.05 21.03 -2.44
CA LYS A 394 37.87 22.16 -1.96
C LYS A 394 37.09 23.47 -1.80
N LEU A 395 35.86 23.54 -2.32
CA LEU A 395 35.02 24.72 -2.18
C LEU A 395 34.48 24.90 -0.76
N MET A 396 34.45 23.83 0.05
CA MET A 396 33.96 23.86 1.43
C MET A 396 35.09 24.14 2.40
N ASN A 397 35.33 25.42 2.69
CA ASN A 397 36.26 25.87 3.73
C ASN A 397 35.55 26.07 5.08
N ASP A 398 36.32 26.19 6.16
CA ASP A 398 35.79 26.33 7.52
C ASP A 398 34.86 27.55 7.66
N SER A 399 35.14 28.64 6.94
CA SER A 399 34.29 29.84 6.90
C SER A 399 32.89 29.55 6.34
N ARG A 400 32.80 28.80 5.23
CA ARG A 400 31.51 28.40 4.64
C ARG A 400 30.77 27.40 5.54
N ILE A 401 31.46 26.45 6.17
CA ILE A 401 30.86 25.52 7.13
C ILE A 401 30.25 26.28 8.31
N MET A 402 30.97 27.27 8.85
CA MET A 402 30.47 28.15 9.92
C MET A 402 29.26 28.97 9.48
N ARG A 403 29.26 29.46 8.23
CA ARG A 403 28.11 30.19 7.64
C ARG A 403 26.88 29.29 7.53
N ILE A 404 27.04 28.06 7.03
CA ILE A 404 25.95 27.08 6.89
C ILE A 404 25.39 26.69 8.27
N ALA A 405 26.26 26.45 9.25
CA ALA A 405 25.87 26.14 10.62
C ALA A 405 25.03 27.27 11.24
N ARG A 406 25.46 28.53 11.08
CA ARG A 406 24.72 29.71 11.55
C ARG A 406 23.39 29.89 10.81
N GLY A 407 23.38 29.77 9.48
CA GLY A 407 22.17 29.94 8.66
C GLY A 407 21.10 28.88 8.91
N SER A 408 21.52 27.65 9.21
CA SER A 408 20.62 26.54 9.51
C SER A 408 20.28 26.38 11.01
N GLY A 409 20.94 27.15 11.88
CA GLY A 409 20.79 27.04 13.34
C GLY A 409 21.33 25.71 13.91
N ARG A 410 22.33 25.12 13.26
CA ARG A 410 22.88 23.78 13.57
C ARG A 410 24.32 23.86 14.06
N GLN A 411 24.78 22.78 14.71
CA GLN A 411 26.17 22.70 15.14
C GLN A 411 27.08 22.38 13.95
N VAL A 412 28.32 22.90 13.99
CA VAL A 412 29.36 22.62 12.98
C VAL A 412 29.58 21.13 12.77
N ARG A 413 29.51 20.34 13.85
CA ARG A 413 29.61 18.88 13.82
C ARG A 413 28.52 18.25 12.94
N GLU A 414 27.27 18.71 13.06
CA GLU A 414 26.16 18.16 12.28
C GLU A 414 26.32 18.46 10.77
N VAL A 415 26.91 19.62 10.44
CA VAL A 415 27.22 19.99 9.05
C VAL A 415 28.34 19.10 8.49
N MET A 416 29.38 18.82 9.29
CA MET A 416 30.45 17.89 8.90
C MET A 416 29.91 16.47 8.68
N GLU A 417 29.04 15.98 9.58
CA GLU A 417 28.38 14.67 9.43
C GLU A 417 27.57 14.58 8.14
N MET A 418 26.87 15.65 7.73
CA MET A 418 26.17 15.71 6.45
C MET A 418 27.14 15.55 5.27
N PHE A 419 28.29 16.24 5.30
CA PHE A 419 29.31 16.13 4.26
C PHE A 419 29.95 14.74 4.18
N GLU A 420 30.14 14.07 5.32
CA GLU A 420 30.61 12.68 5.34
C GLU A 420 29.59 11.74 4.69
N GLU A 421 28.30 11.93 4.97
CA GLU A 421 27.24 11.14 4.34
C GLU A 421 27.15 11.40 2.83
N TYR A 422 27.29 12.66 2.40
CA TYR A 422 27.41 13.01 0.99
C TYR A 422 28.60 12.30 0.32
N LYS A 423 29.79 12.32 0.94
CA LYS A 423 30.98 11.62 0.42
C LYS A 423 30.75 10.11 0.31
N ARG A 424 30.05 9.51 1.29
CA ARG A 424 29.68 8.09 1.27
C ARG A 424 28.75 7.80 0.09
N LEU A 425 27.68 8.59 -0.08
CA LEU A 425 26.73 8.43 -1.18
C LEU A 425 27.39 8.64 -2.54
N ALA A 426 28.21 9.68 -2.69
CA ALA A 426 28.99 9.96 -3.90
C ALA A 426 29.93 8.80 -4.25
N LYS A 427 30.55 8.15 -3.25
CA LYS A 427 31.42 6.96 -3.44
C LYS A 427 30.64 5.71 -3.85
N ILE A 428 29.42 5.53 -3.36
CA ILE A 428 28.54 4.44 -3.80
C ILE A 428 28.10 4.70 -5.24
N TRP A 429 27.72 5.94 -5.56
CA TRP A 429 27.30 6.33 -6.92
C TRP A 429 28.41 6.22 -7.95
N SER A 430 29.64 6.61 -7.59
CA SER A 430 30.79 6.47 -8.48
C SER A 430 31.16 5.01 -8.75
N LYS A 431 30.88 4.09 -7.80
CA LYS A 431 31.00 2.65 -8.02
C LYS A 431 29.86 2.10 -8.89
N MET A 432 28.66 2.65 -8.77
CA MET A 432 27.51 2.29 -9.59
C MET A 432 27.69 2.71 -11.06
N LYS A 433 28.47 3.76 -11.33
CA LYS A 433 28.92 4.19 -12.68
C LYS A 433 29.63 3.07 -13.47
N GLY A 434 30.22 2.08 -12.79
CA GLY A 434 30.86 0.92 -13.43
C GLY A 434 29.87 -0.16 -13.90
N LEU A 435 28.63 -0.14 -13.41
CA LEU A 435 27.54 -1.01 -13.86
C LEU A 435 26.65 -0.22 -14.82
N LYS A 436 26.95 -0.30 -16.13
CA LYS A 436 26.02 0.16 -17.16
C LYS A 436 24.68 -0.55 -16.94
N ILE A 437 23.67 0.19 -16.52
CA ILE A 437 22.27 -0.25 -16.62
C ILE A 437 22.00 -0.39 -18.12
N PRO A 438 21.71 -1.59 -18.65
CA PRO A 438 21.48 -1.76 -20.08
C PRO A 438 20.26 -0.95 -20.48
N LYS A 439 20.41 -0.06 -21.47
CA LYS A 439 19.26 0.60 -22.10
C LYS A 439 18.35 -0.48 -22.67
N LYS A 440 17.03 -0.26 -22.61
CA LYS A 440 15.96 -1.20 -23.01
C LYS A 440 16.10 -1.76 -24.45
N GLY A 441 16.93 -1.15 -25.30
CA GLY A 441 17.26 -1.65 -26.65
C GLY A 441 18.56 -2.47 -26.77
N GLU A 442 19.50 -2.37 -25.84
CA GLU A 442 20.79 -3.10 -25.90
C GLU A 442 20.73 -4.48 -25.20
N MET A 443 19.64 -4.79 -24.48
CA MET A 443 19.44 -6.12 -23.91
C MET A 443 19.28 -7.21 -24.99
N SER A 444 18.82 -6.84 -26.19
CA SER A 444 18.75 -7.72 -27.37
C SER A 444 20.13 -7.97 -28.02
N ALA A 445 21.04 -7.01 -27.91
CA ALA A 445 22.40 -7.12 -28.46
C ALA A 445 23.35 -7.86 -27.50
N LEU A 446 23.18 -7.68 -26.18
CA LEU A 446 23.96 -8.40 -25.17
C LEU A 446 23.65 -9.90 -25.12
N SER A 447 22.43 -10.31 -25.52
CA SER A 447 22.05 -11.72 -25.59
C SER A 447 22.67 -12.47 -26.77
N ARG A 448 23.17 -11.76 -27.79
CA ARG A 448 23.67 -12.38 -29.04
C ARG A 448 25.17 -12.73 -29.03
N ASN A 449 25.98 -12.16 -28.15
CA ASN A 449 27.44 -12.35 -28.19
C ASN A 449 28.10 -12.48 -26.81
N MET A 450 27.47 -13.19 -25.88
CA MET A 450 28.04 -13.40 -24.54
C MET A 450 28.79 -14.75 -24.46
N ASN A 451 30.11 -14.72 -24.68
CA ASN A 451 30.98 -15.89 -24.49
C ASN A 451 31.20 -16.20 -22.99
N ALA A 452 31.32 -17.51 -22.68
CA ALA A 452 31.44 -18.06 -21.33
C ALA A 452 32.56 -17.45 -20.45
N GLN A 453 33.59 -16.85 -21.07
CA GLN A 453 34.70 -16.16 -20.38
C GLN A 453 34.30 -14.82 -19.74
N HIS A 454 33.25 -14.14 -20.21
CA HIS A 454 32.79 -12.89 -19.60
C HIS A 454 31.87 -13.13 -18.40
N MET A 455 31.08 -14.21 -18.39
CA MET A 455 30.23 -14.55 -17.25
C MET A 455 31.02 -15.03 -16.01
N SER A 456 32.16 -15.68 -16.19
CA SER A 456 32.97 -16.14 -15.06
C SER A 456 33.57 -14.98 -14.25
N LYS A 457 33.71 -13.80 -14.85
CA LYS A 457 34.22 -12.58 -14.17
C LYS A 457 33.15 -11.79 -13.42
N VAL A 458 31.87 -12.05 -13.69
CA VAL A 458 30.73 -11.31 -13.10
C VAL A 458 30.06 -12.11 -11.98
N LEU A 459 30.28 -13.43 -11.94
CA LEU A 459 29.69 -14.30 -10.92
C LEU A 459 30.55 -14.32 -9.64
N PRO A 460 29.94 -14.18 -8.45
CA PRO A 460 30.64 -14.34 -7.18
C PRO A 460 31.31 -15.73 -7.10
N PRO A 461 32.53 -15.85 -6.54
CA PRO A 461 33.28 -17.12 -6.51
C PRO A 461 32.52 -18.29 -5.85
N GLN A 462 31.61 -17.97 -4.91
CA GLN A 462 30.76 -18.95 -4.23
C GLN A 462 29.67 -19.52 -5.15
N MET A 463 29.06 -18.70 -6.02
CA MET A 463 28.10 -19.20 -7.02
C MET A 463 28.79 -20.02 -8.10
N LEU A 464 30.02 -19.68 -8.48
CA LEU A 464 30.76 -20.45 -9.49
C LEU A 464 31.07 -21.87 -9.00
N LYS A 465 31.35 -22.05 -7.70
CA LYS A 465 31.51 -23.38 -7.09
C LYS A 465 30.19 -24.14 -7.01
N GLN A 466 29.09 -23.44 -6.72
CA GLN A 466 27.76 -24.06 -6.60
C GLN A 466 27.21 -24.55 -7.96
N ILE A 467 27.65 -23.95 -9.06
CA ILE A 467 27.29 -24.34 -10.43
C ILE A 467 28.31 -25.34 -11.02
N GLY A 468 29.27 -25.87 -10.24
CA GLY A 468 30.22 -26.88 -10.71
C GLY A 468 31.38 -26.32 -11.55
N GLY A 469 31.76 -25.06 -11.35
CA GLY A 469 32.87 -24.40 -12.03
C GLY A 469 32.57 -24.09 -13.51
N MET A 470 33.63 -23.90 -14.30
CA MET A 470 33.50 -23.57 -15.73
C MET A 470 32.75 -24.64 -16.52
N GLY A 471 32.87 -25.92 -16.14
CA GLY A 471 32.19 -27.03 -16.81
C GLY A 471 30.67 -27.03 -16.62
N GLY A 472 30.18 -26.71 -15.43
CA GLY A 472 28.73 -26.63 -15.19
C GLY A 472 28.08 -25.37 -15.75
N LEU A 473 28.82 -24.26 -15.88
CA LEU A 473 28.37 -23.09 -16.65
C LEU A 473 28.19 -23.41 -18.14
N GLN A 474 29.06 -24.26 -18.70
CA GLN A 474 28.99 -24.69 -20.09
C GLN A 474 27.82 -25.65 -20.36
N ASN A 475 27.50 -26.53 -19.40
CA ASN A 475 26.31 -27.38 -19.46
C ASN A 475 25.00 -26.58 -19.33
N LEU A 476 24.99 -25.56 -18.47
CA LEU A 476 23.85 -24.64 -18.33
C LEU A 476 23.57 -23.88 -19.64
N MET A 477 24.63 -23.44 -20.34
CA MET A 477 24.50 -22.78 -21.65
C MET A 477 23.98 -23.74 -22.73
N LYS A 478 24.40 -25.01 -22.74
CA LYS A 478 23.85 -26.01 -23.68
C LYS A 478 22.36 -26.28 -23.44
N GLN A 479 21.92 -26.34 -22.18
CA GLN A 479 20.50 -26.49 -21.83
C GLN A 479 19.65 -25.26 -22.16
N MET A 480 20.20 -24.04 -22.07
CA MET A 480 19.48 -22.84 -22.51
C MET A 480 19.41 -22.72 -24.04
N GLY A 481 20.37 -23.29 -24.77
CA GLY A 481 20.34 -23.37 -26.23
C GLY A 481 19.16 -24.20 -26.75
N SER A 482 18.92 -25.37 -26.17
CA SER A 482 17.84 -26.27 -26.59
C SER A 482 16.44 -25.78 -26.21
N ALA A 483 16.31 -24.95 -25.17
CA ALA A 483 15.04 -24.33 -24.78
C ALA A 483 14.56 -23.27 -25.79
N LYS A 484 15.48 -22.70 -26.58
CA LYS A 484 15.16 -21.67 -27.57
C LYS A 484 14.56 -22.25 -28.86
N ASP A 485 14.96 -23.46 -29.23
CA ASP A 485 14.43 -24.16 -30.41
C ASP A 485 12.96 -24.61 -30.21
N MET A 486 12.55 -24.91 -28.97
CA MET A 486 11.15 -25.24 -28.67
C MET A 486 10.19 -24.04 -28.70
N MET A 487 10.67 -22.81 -28.46
CA MET A 487 9.82 -21.62 -28.52
C MET A 487 9.53 -21.15 -29.96
N GLY A 488 10.30 -21.62 -30.95
CA GLY A 488 10.08 -21.29 -32.37
C GLY A 488 8.90 -22.02 -33.03
N MET A 489 8.39 -23.11 -32.44
CA MET A 489 7.31 -23.92 -33.03
C MET A 489 5.89 -23.43 -32.72
N PHE A 490 5.68 -22.49 -31.79
CA PHE A 490 4.34 -22.13 -31.30
C PHE A 490 3.85 -20.71 -31.66
N GLY A 491 4.56 -19.97 -32.52
CA GLY A 491 4.23 -18.57 -32.83
C GLY A 491 4.42 -18.20 -34.29
N GLY A 492 3.63 -18.79 -35.19
CA GLY A 492 3.61 -18.41 -36.61
C GLY A 492 2.22 -18.61 -37.21
N GLY A 493 1.43 -17.55 -37.27
CA GLY A 493 0.09 -17.53 -37.84
C GLY A 493 -0.41 -16.10 -38.02
N GLU A 494 0.25 -15.36 -38.91
CA GLU A 494 -0.29 -14.11 -39.47
C GLU A 494 -1.58 -14.41 -40.25
N ASN A 495 -2.62 -13.60 -40.05
CA ASN A 495 -3.61 -13.36 -41.09
C ASN A 495 -3.78 -11.85 -41.26
N LYS A 496 -3.30 -11.35 -42.40
CA LYS A 496 -3.64 -10.06 -42.99
C LYS A 496 -5.05 -10.15 -43.58
N VAL A 497 -5.94 -9.21 -43.23
CA VAL A 497 -6.42 -8.08 -44.06
C VAL A 497 -7.00 -7.06 -43.09
#